data_AF-A0A7C7VKI5-F1
#
_entry.id   AF-A0A7C7VKI5-F1
#
_cell.length_a   1.000
_cell.length_b   1.000
_cell.length_c   1.000
_cell.angle_alpha   90.00
_cell.angle_beta   90.00
_cell.angle_gamma   90.00
#
_symmetry.space_group_name_H-M   'P 1'
#
loop_
_entity.id
_entity.type
_entity.pdbx_description
1 polymer ?
#
loop_
_entity_poly.entity_id
_entity_poly.type
_entity_poly.pdbx_seq_one_letter_code
_entity_poly.pdbx_strand_id
1 'polypeptide(L)'
;KDKLEVPVTHIIPAAIMGSGLGADQTYSGDYDIQLFDEETRRQYGLDDLRLGDLVAIIDADHSYGRVYRKGAVTIGIVVHSDCVVSGHGPGVTTLLTSSKGKIKPKRDPEANIATILKLRKN
;
A
#
# COMPACT_ATOMS: atom_id res chain seq x y z
N LYS A 1 -15.92 17.57 4.89
CA LYS A 1 -15.29 17.66 6.22
C LYS A 1 -15.26 16.31 6.96
N ASP A 2 -15.56 15.18 6.30
CA ASP A 2 -15.72 13.86 6.96
C ASP A 2 -14.77 12.77 6.42
N LYS A 3 -13.60 13.16 5.87
CA LYS A 3 -12.57 12.21 5.43
C LYS A 3 -11.25 12.54 6.09
N LEU A 4 -10.53 11.51 6.52
CA LEU A 4 -9.17 11.62 7.02
C LEU A 4 -8.22 11.74 5.82
N GLU A 5 -7.51 12.86 5.70
CA GLU A 5 -6.45 12.99 4.71
C GLU A 5 -5.18 12.32 5.25
N VAL A 6 -4.59 11.42 4.45
CA VAL A 6 -3.37 10.69 4.83
C VAL A 6 -2.33 10.87 3.72
N PRO A 7 -1.12 11.39 4.03
CA PRO A 7 -0.06 11.53 3.05
C PRO A 7 0.47 10.15 2.63
N VAL A 8 0.65 9.95 1.32
CA VAL A 8 1.18 8.72 0.72
C VAL A 8 2.07 9.06 -0.47
N THR A 9 3.07 8.22 -0.75
CA THR A 9 3.89 8.37 -1.97
C THR A 9 3.13 7.82 -3.19
N HIS A 10 2.49 6.66 -3.04
CA HIS A 10 1.83 5.94 -4.14
C HIS A 10 0.36 5.63 -3.87
N ILE A 11 -0.41 5.50 -4.95
CA ILE A 11 -1.80 5.01 -4.95
C ILE A 11 -1.84 3.80 -5.88
N ILE A 12 -2.15 2.64 -5.30
CA ILE A 12 -1.95 1.32 -5.89
C ILE A 12 -3.32 0.64 -6.06
N PRO A 13 -3.66 0.09 -7.23
CA PRO A 13 -4.92 -0.61 -7.39
C PRO A 13 -4.89 -1.98 -6.70
N ALA A 14 -5.99 -2.38 -6.08
CA ALA A 14 -6.11 -3.73 -5.52
C ALA A 14 -5.84 -4.86 -6.54
N ALA A 15 -6.03 -4.60 -7.84
CA ALA A 15 -5.83 -5.56 -8.93
C ALA A 15 -4.39 -6.08 -9.05
N ILE A 16 -3.40 -5.35 -8.52
CA ILE A 16 -1.99 -5.77 -8.58
C ILE A 16 -1.47 -6.28 -7.24
N MET A 17 -2.35 -6.47 -6.26
CA MET A 17 -1.98 -7.10 -5.00
C MET A 17 -1.99 -8.62 -5.15
N GLY A 18 -1.05 -9.31 -4.50
CA GLY A 18 -0.81 -10.75 -4.69
C GLY A 18 -0.67 -11.54 -3.40
N SER A 19 0.49 -12.18 -3.22
CA SER A 19 0.85 -13.00 -2.07
C SER A 19 0.45 -12.33 -0.76
N GLY A 20 -0.13 -13.10 0.17
CA GLY A 20 -0.70 -12.59 1.42
C GLY A 20 -2.22 -12.35 1.36
N LEU A 21 -2.84 -12.37 0.17
CA LEU A 21 -4.29 -12.52 0.03
C LEU A 21 -4.74 -13.89 0.58
N GLY A 22 -5.92 -13.91 1.21
CA GLY A 22 -6.47 -15.12 1.84
C GLY A 22 -6.06 -15.36 3.29
N ALA A 23 -5.16 -14.53 3.86
CA ALA A 23 -4.93 -14.50 5.30
C ALA A 23 -6.22 -14.12 6.05
N ASP A 24 -6.44 -14.76 7.20
CA ASP A 24 -7.62 -14.61 8.06
C ASP A 24 -7.63 -13.29 8.85
N GLN A 25 -6.47 -12.65 8.97
CA GLN A 25 -6.28 -11.39 9.68
C GLN A 25 -5.25 -10.47 8.99
N THR A 26 -5.22 -9.19 9.38
CA THR A 26 -4.35 -8.15 8.79
C THR A 26 -3.37 -7.49 9.78
N TYR A 27 -3.43 -7.85 11.08
CA TYR A 27 -2.54 -7.34 12.13
C TYR A 27 -1.17 -8.03 12.18
N SER A 28 -0.99 -9.14 11.46
CA SER A 28 0.28 -9.85 11.31
C SER A 28 0.51 -10.24 9.84
N GLY A 29 1.78 -10.25 9.46
CA GLY A 29 2.21 -10.41 8.07
C GLY A 29 1.86 -9.21 7.19
N ASP A 30 2.31 -9.28 5.95
CA ASP A 30 2.12 -8.31 4.89
C ASP A 30 1.48 -8.98 3.67
N TYR A 31 1.37 -8.22 2.59
CA TYR A 31 0.97 -8.73 1.28
C TYR A 31 1.55 -7.89 0.15
N ASP A 32 1.73 -8.51 -1.01
CA ASP A 32 2.71 -8.06 -1.98
C ASP A 32 2.09 -7.24 -3.11
N ILE A 33 2.78 -6.18 -3.52
CA ILE A 33 2.51 -5.45 -4.76
C ILE A 33 3.24 -6.17 -5.90
N GLN A 34 2.52 -6.66 -6.90
CA GLN A 34 3.14 -7.35 -8.05
C GLN A 34 3.66 -6.34 -9.07
N LEU A 35 4.95 -6.45 -9.42
CA LEU A 35 5.64 -5.52 -10.34
C LEU A 35 6.05 -6.13 -11.70
N PHE A 36 5.51 -7.31 -12.03
CA PHE A 36 5.88 -8.07 -13.24
C PHE A 36 5.47 -7.42 -14.57
N ASP A 37 4.40 -6.62 -14.57
CA ASP A 37 3.93 -5.94 -15.78
C ASP A 37 4.48 -4.51 -15.84
N GLU A 38 5.38 -4.24 -16.80
CA GLU A 38 6.07 -2.95 -16.91
C GLU A 38 5.11 -1.78 -17.20
N GLU A 39 4.08 -2.01 -18.02
CA GLU A 39 3.12 -0.97 -18.39
C GLU A 39 2.32 -0.53 -17.15
N THR A 40 1.81 -1.50 -16.40
CA THR A 40 1.14 -1.27 -15.13
C THR A 40 2.06 -0.58 -14.12
N ARG A 41 3.32 -1.04 -13.99
CA ARG A 41 4.30 -0.45 -13.08
C ARG A 41 4.53 1.03 -13.37
N ARG A 42 4.70 1.39 -14.64
CA ARG A 42 4.86 2.79 -15.09
C ARG A 42 3.57 3.60 -14.93
N GLN A 43 2.42 3.03 -15.24
CA GLN A 43 1.12 3.69 -15.08
C GLN A 43 0.87 4.15 -13.64
N TYR A 44 1.25 3.33 -12.66
CA TYR A 44 1.09 3.64 -11.24
C TYR A 44 2.34 4.29 -10.62
N GLY A 45 3.40 4.50 -11.41
CA GLY A 45 4.65 5.14 -10.99
C GLY A 45 5.34 4.37 -9.88
N LEU A 46 5.49 3.05 -10.00
CA LEU A 46 6.02 2.19 -8.94
C LEU A 46 7.54 1.92 -9.07
N ASP A 47 8.19 2.52 -10.08
CA ASP A 47 9.63 2.36 -10.33
C ASP A 47 10.51 2.97 -9.21
N ASP A 48 9.99 3.93 -8.45
CA ASP A 48 10.67 4.64 -7.36
C ASP A 48 10.09 4.32 -5.98
N LEU A 49 9.40 3.18 -5.83
CA LEU A 49 8.89 2.70 -4.55
C LEU A 49 10.04 2.42 -3.57
N ARG A 50 9.95 2.94 -2.33
CA ARG A 50 11.01 2.79 -1.31
C ARG A 50 10.53 2.02 -0.09
N LEU A 51 11.46 1.33 0.56
CA LEU A 51 11.23 0.80 1.91
C LEU A 51 10.80 1.94 2.85
N GLY A 52 9.74 1.70 3.61
CA GLY A 52 9.18 2.67 4.55
C GLY A 52 8.20 3.66 3.95
N ASP A 53 7.93 3.61 2.64
CA ASP A 53 6.94 4.47 2.01
C ASP A 53 5.53 4.17 2.54
N LEU A 54 4.77 5.22 2.84
CA LEU A 54 3.35 5.12 3.08
C LEU A 54 2.64 5.06 1.73
N VAL A 55 1.84 4.03 1.50
CA VAL A 55 1.10 3.82 0.26
C VAL A 55 -0.38 3.67 0.52
N ALA A 56 -1.20 4.09 -0.44
CA ALA A 56 -2.63 3.83 -0.43
C ALA A 56 -2.97 2.71 -1.41
N ILE A 57 -3.82 1.78 -0.99
CA ILE A 57 -4.33 0.69 -1.83
C ILE A 57 -5.83 0.92 -2.00
N ILE A 58 -6.22 1.23 -3.24
CA ILE A 58 -7.60 1.57 -3.59
C ILE A 58 -8.39 0.31 -3.90
N ASP A 59 -9.67 0.33 -3.53
CA ASP A 59 -10.60 -0.78 -3.63
C ASP A 59 -10.16 -2.03 -2.83
N ALA A 60 -9.41 -1.82 -1.73
CA ALA A 60 -9.02 -2.86 -0.79
C ALA A 60 -9.55 -2.55 0.62
N ASP A 61 -10.15 -3.54 1.28
CA ASP A 61 -10.60 -3.46 2.68
C ASP A 61 -9.86 -4.49 3.52
N HIS A 62 -9.18 -4.02 4.57
CA HIS A 62 -8.39 -4.84 5.49
C HIS A 62 -8.96 -4.90 6.90
N SER A 63 -10.27 -4.68 7.06
CA SER A 63 -10.90 -4.63 8.40
C SER A 63 -10.73 -5.95 9.18
N TYR A 64 -10.61 -7.09 8.49
CA TYR A 64 -10.37 -8.40 9.09
C TYR A 64 -9.30 -9.13 8.28
N GLY A 65 -9.68 -9.77 7.18
CA GLY A 65 -8.76 -10.22 6.13
C GLY A 65 -8.64 -9.19 5.01
N ARG A 66 -7.80 -9.50 4.01
CA ARG A 66 -7.55 -8.64 2.85
C ARG A 66 -8.51 -8.99 1.72
N VAL A 67 -9.39 -8.07 1.36
CA VAL A 67 -10.39 -8.31 0.31
C VAL A 67 -10.52 -7.14 -0.65
N TYR A 68 -10.79 -7.45 -1.92
CA TYR A 68 -11.25 -6.45 -2.88
C TYR A 68 -12.64 -5.94 -2.49
N ARG A 69 -12.77 -4.64 -2.29
CA ARG A 69 -14.03 -3.97 -1.99
C ARG A 69 -14.02 -2.58 -2.63
N LYS A 70 -14.77 -2.42 -3.71
CA LYS A 70 -14.88 -1.15 -4.43
C LYS A 70 -15.26 0.00 -3.49
N GLY A 71 -14.50 1.10 -3.57
CA GLY A 71 -14.65 2.28 -2.73
C GLY A 71 -13.96 2.20 -1.36
N ALA A 72 -13.43 1.04 -0.98
CA ALA A 72 -12.58 0.92 0.20
C ALA A 72 -11.19 1.52 -0.08
N VAL A 73 -10.52 1.97 0.98
CA VAL A 73 -9.16 2.50 0.91
C VAL A 73 -8.38 1.99 2.11
N THR A 74 -7.23 1.39 1.84
CA THR A 74 -6.26 0.99 2.86
C THR A 74 -5.00 1.85 2.75
N ILE A 75 -4.38 2.17 3.88
CA ILE A 75 -3.03 2.72 3.98
C ILE A 75 -2.11 1.66 4.58
N GLY A 76 -0.93 1.50 4.01
CA GLY A 76 0.10 0.60 4.52
C GLY A 76 1.51 1.17 4.36
N ILE A 77 2.49 0.44 4.87
CA ILE A 77 3.92 0.74 4.74
C ILE A 77 4.59 -0.36 3.93
N VAL A 78 5.48 0.01 3.01
CA VAL A 78 6.35 -0.92 2.29
C VAL A 78 7.43 -1.48 3.24
N VAL A 79 7.47 -2.80 3.45
CA VAL A 79 8.31 -3.45 4.47
C VAL A 79 9.42 -4.35 3.92
N HIS A 80 9.34 -4.82 2.68
CA HIS A 80 10.43 -5.53 2.01
C HIS A 80 10.53 -5.22 0.51
N SER A 81 11.65 -5.61 -0.09
CA SER A 81 11.95 -5.36 -1.51
C SER A 81 11.18 -6.27 -2.45
N ASP A 82 11.34 -6.01 -3.75
CA ASP A 82 10.76 -6.81 -4.84
C ASP A 82 11.21 -8.28 -4.81
N CYS A 83 10.43 -9.14 -5.47
CA CYS A 83 10.58 -10.58 -5.49
C CYS A 83 10.29 -11.13 -6.90
N VAL A 84 11.12 -12.06 -7.38
CA VAL A 84 10.97 -12.66 -8.72
C VAL A 84 9.95 -13.80 -8.77
N VAL A 85 9.39 -14.21 -7.63
CA VAL A 85 8.42 -15.31 -7.55
C VAL A 85 7.05 -14.82 -7.99
N SER A 86 6.39 -15.53 -8.91
CA SER A 86 5.06 -15.17 -9.41
C SER A 86 4.08 -14.90 -8.27
N GLY A 87 3.37 -13.77 -8.34
CA GLY A 87 2.44 -13.36 -7.29
C GLY A 87 3.08 -12.56 -6.14
N HIS A 88 4.40 -12.45 -6.08
CA HIS A 88 5.13 -11.68 -5.07
C HIS A 88 5.66 -10.33 -5.59
N GLY A 89 6.22 -9.54 -4.69
CA GLY A 89 6.86 -8.25 -4.95
C GLY A 89 7.09 -7.49 -3.64
N PRO A 90 7.19 -6.15 -3.62
CA PRO A 90 7.34 -5.41 -2.38
C PRO A 90 6.15 -5.60 -1.43
N GLY A 91 6.44 -6.04 -0.20
CA GLY A 91 5.43 -6.32 0.81
C GLY A 91 4.89 -5.06 1.48
N VAL A 92 3.59 -5.04 1.77
CA VAL A 92 2.90 -3.94 2.45
C VAL A 92 2.24 -4.39 3.75
N THR A 93 2.67 -3.82 4.87
CA THR A 93 2.00 -3.99 6.16
C THR A 93 0.87 -2.97 6.30
N THR A 94 -0.31 -3.43 6.75
CA THR A 94 -1.50 -2.60 6.91
C THR A 94 -1.39 -1.68 8.12
N LEU A 95 -1.81 -0.42 7.98
CA LEU A 95 -1.90 0.52 9.09
C LEU A 95 -3.34 0.98 9.35
N LEU A 96 -4.03 1.43 8.30
CA LEU A 96 -5.36 2.02 8.38
C LEU A 96 -6.21 1.44 7.25
N THR A 97 -7.49 1.20 7.51
CA THR A 97 -8.44 0.79 6.48
C THR A 97 -9.75 1.51 6.65
N SER A 98 -10.42 1.78 5.55
CA SER A 98 -11.80 2.21 5.55
C SER A 98 -12.59 1.46 4.49
N SER A 99 -13.45 0.56 4.94
CA SER A 99 -14.42 -0.15 4.10
C SER A 99 -15.44 0.77 3.41
N LYS A 100 -15.52 2.05 3.82
CA LYS A 100 -16.49 3.05 3.35
C LYS A 100 -15.81 4.27 2.69
N GLY A 101 -14.53 4.19 2.35
CA GLY A 101 -13.82 5.25 1.64
C GLY A 101 -13.70 6.57 2.41
N LYS A 102 -13.60 6.49 3.75
CA LYS A 102 -13.43 7.63 4.66
C LYS A 102 -11.98 8.11 4.80
N ILE A 103 -11.05 7.42 4.14
CA ILE A 103 -9.66 7.88 3.98
C ILE A 103 -9.54 8.54 2.60
N LYS A 104 -8.87 9.69 2.54
CA LYS A 104 -8.52 10.39 1.31
C LYS A 104 -6.99 10.41 1.20
N PRO A 105 -6.38 9.56 0.37
CA PRO A 105 -4.96 9.62 0.10
C PRO A 105 -4.56 10.98 -0.48
N LYS A 106 -3.47 11.56 0.00
CA LYS A 106 -2.88 12.80 -0.51
C LYS A 106 -1.45 12.51 -0.92
N ARG A 107 -1.11 12.74 -2.19
CA ARG A 107 0.25 12.51 -2.67
C ARG A 107 1.25 13.44 -1.97
N ASP A 108 2.30 12.85 -1.43
CA ASP A 108 3.41 13.53 -0.77
C ASP A 108 4.68 12.68 -0.94
N PRO A 109 5.68 13.14 -1.72
CA PRO A 109 6.94 12.41 -1.93
C PRO A 109 7.73 12.14 -0.64
N GLU A 110 7.48 12.91 0.41
CA GLU A 110 8.15 12.79 1.70
C GLU A 110 7.41 11.87 2.69
N ALA A 111 6.32 11.22 2.25
CA ALA A 111 5.54 10.28 3.06
C ALA A 111 6.25 8.95 3.26
N ASN A 112 7.37 8.98 3.97
CA ASN A 112 8.19 7.83 4.34
C ASN A 112 8.42 7.83 5.86
N ILE A 113 8.37 6.65 6.49
CA ILE A 113 8.57 6.52 7.94
C ILE A 113 9.92 7.07 8.40
N ALA A 114 10.96 7.00 7.57
CA ALA A 114 12.27 7.52 7.92
C ALA A 114 12.25 9.06 8.08
N THR A 115 11.47 9.76 7.25
CA THR A 115 11.27 11.21 7.37
C THR A 115 10.38 11.53 8.56
N ILE A 116 9.25 10.84 8.72
CA ILE A 116 8.28 11.06 9.81
C ILE A 116 8.93 10.85 11.19
N LEU A 117 9.74 9.79 11.32
CA LEU A 117 10.43 9.44 12.55
C LEU A 117 11.80 10.10 12.71
N LYS A 118 12.21 10.96 11.76
CA LYS A 118 13.50 11.69 11.76
C LYS A 118 14.73 10.76 11.84
N LEU A 119 14.66 9.63 11.14
CA LEU A 119 15.74 8.63 11.07
C LEU A 119 16.78 8.97 9.98
N ARG A 120 16.46 9.89 9.07
CA ARG A 120 17.38 10.45 8.07
C ARG A 120 17.29 11.98 8.11
N LYS A 121 18.40 12.65 7.80
CA LYS A 121 18.39 14.09 7.53
C LYS A 121 18.00 14.28 6.07
N ASN A 122 16.98 15.11 5.84
CA ASN A 122 16.58 15.56 4.51
C ASN A 122 17.70 16.40 3.87
#